data_AF-A0A8J5M4F9-F1
#
_entry.id   AF-A0A8J5M4F9-F1
#
_cell.length_a   1.000
_cell.length_b   1.000
_cell.length_c   1.000
_cell.angle_alpha   90.00
_cell.angle_beta   90.00
_cell.angle_gamma   90.00
#
_symmetry.space_group_name_H-M   'P 1'
#
loop_
_entity.id
_entity.type
_entity.pdbx_description
1 polymer ?
#
loop_
_entity_poly.entity_id
_entity_poly.type
_entity_poly.pdbx_seq_one_letter_code
_entity_poly.pdbx_strand_id
1 'polypeptide(L)'
;MHYSFILFMLLLALSSCVCIDGAASISKFITVDQNGHGNFITIQSAIDSIPDGNQQWVQIYIKQGTYREKVLIRASKPFIVLQGEGASNTIIDWNDHGDTKNCATFIVYASDFVARDITFSNSYNWNIHAPEVAEAALGWMIANAKDNQNSPTGFVFKYCIIRTSDESTYLGRAWNEWSTVIFFETYMPANIQPQGWEAWHASPNE
;
A
#
# COMPACT_ATOMS: atom_id res chain seq x y z
N MET A 1 29.34 -33.48 57.58
CA MET A 1 28.70 -32.17 57.33
C MET A 1 29.07 -31.69 55.94
N HIS A 2 28.05 -31.33 55.16
CA HIS A 2 28.06 -30.39 54.02
C HIS A 2 28.78 -30.71 52.70
N TYR A 3 28.37 -31.75 51.96
CA TYR A 3 28.44 -31.73 50.48
C TYR A 3 27.32 -32.60 49.87
N SER A 4 26.05 -32.22 50.06
CA SER A 4 24.92 -32.93 49.42
C SER A 4 23.70 -32.04 49.25
N PHE A 5 23.88 -30.77 48.85
CA PHE A 5 22.76 -29.83 48.64
C PHE A 5 22.98 -28.81 47.52
N ILE A 6 23.92 -29.04 46.59
CA ILE A 6 24.12 -28.16 45.41
C ILE A 6 24.16 -29.01 44.14
N LEU A 7 23.12 -29.82 43.94
CA LEU A 7 22.85 -30.46 42.66
C LEU A 7 21.33 -30.57 42.44
N PHE A 8 20.61 -29.49 42.72
CA PHE A 8 19.16 -29.43 42.47
C PHE A 8 18.68 -28.08 41.95
N MET A 9 19.58 -27.22 41.45
CA MET A 9 19.21 -25.86 41.06
C MET A 9 19.97 -25.30 39.85
N LEU A 10 20.22 -26.12 38.82
CA LEU A 10 20.57 -25.59 37.51
C LEU A 10 20.37 -26.63 36.39
N LEU A 11 19.12 -26.91 36.04
CA LEU A 11 18.80 -27.14 34.63
C LEU A 11 17.46 -26.45 34.39
N LEU A 12 17.59 -25.16 34.03
CA LEU A 12 16.55 -24.36 33.44
C LEU A 12 15.81 -25.20 32.41
N ALA A 13 14.48 -25.09 32.46
CA ALA A 13 13.59 -25.57 31.43
C ALA A 13 14.18 -25.26 30.04
N LEU A 14 14.63 -26.31 29.35
CA LEU A 14 14.47 -26.40 27.91
C LEU A 14 12.96 -26.51 27.68
N SER A 15 12.23 -25.42 27.95
CA SER A 15 11.05 -25.13 27.18
C SER A 15 11.63 -24.92 25.79
N SER A 16 11.63 -26.00 25.01
CA SER A 16 11.63 -25.86 23.57
C SER A 16 10.54 -24.85 23.30
N CYS A 17 10.94 -23.61 23.04
CA CYS A 17 10.11 -22.71 22.27
C CYS A 17 9.88 -23.52 21.01
N VAL A 18 8.75 -24.23 20.97
CA VAL A 18 8.15 -24.59 19.72
C VAL A 18 7.81 -23.22 19.16
N CYS A 19 8.77 -22.64 18.45
CA CYS A 19 8.45 -21.72 17.39
C CYS A 19 7.57 -22.56 16.47
N ILE A 20 6.26 -22.48 16.70
CA ILE A 20 5.30 -22.78 15.66
C ILE A 20 5.58 -21.68 14.64
N ASP A 21 6.56 -21.92 13.78
CA ASP A 21 6.63 -21.32 12.46
C ASP A 21 5.45 -21.91 11.69
N GLY A 22 4.25 -21.53 12.11
CA GLY A 22 3.05 -21.63 11.31
C GLY A 22 3.21 -20.57 10.26
N ALA A 23 3.95 -20.87 9.19
CA ALA A 23 3.92 -20.07 7.99
C ALA A 23 2.45 -19.83 7.66
N ALA A 24 2.04 -18.56 7.68
CA ALA A 24 0.68 -18.16 7.36
C ALA A 24 0.22 -18.82 6.06
N SER A 25 -0.68 -19.80 6.16
CA SER A 25 -1.15 -20.57 5.02
C SER A 25 -2.48 -20.02 4.52
N ILE A 26 -2.64 -19.92 3.19
CA ILE A 26 -3.93 -19.57 2.59
C ILE A 26 -4.94 -20.67 2.87
N SER A 27 -6.04 -20.32 3.54
CA SER A 27 -7.10 -21.27 3.92
C SER A 27 -8.26 -21.29 2.92
N LYS A 28 -8.47 -20.21 2.16
CA LYS A 28 -9.57 -20.08 1.20
C LYS A 28 -9.11 -19.40 -0.08
N PHE A 29 -9.58 -19.92 -1.22
CA PHE A 29 -9.36 -19.35 -2.54
C PHE A 29 -10.68 -18.89 -3.15
N ILE A 30 -10.70 -17.67 -3.67
CA ILE A 30 -11.83 -17.06 -4.38
C ILE A 30 -11.31 -16.57 -5.72
N THR A 31 -11.98 -16.93 -6.81
CA THR A 31 -11.65 -16.46 -8.16
C THR A 31 -12.64 -15.38 -8.60
N VAL A 32 -12.12 -14.27 -9.11
CA VAL A 32 -12.90 -13.21 -9.78
C VAL A 32 -12.61 -13.27 -11.28
N ASP A 33 -13.66 -13.35 -12.09
CA ASP A 33 -13.57 -13.34 -13.56
C ASP A 33 -14.78 -12.61 -14.16
N GLN A 34 -14.54 -11.51 -14.87
CA GLN A 34 -15.59 -10.71 -15.52
C GLN A 34 -16.41 -11.51 -16.54
N ASN A 35 -15.87 -12.62 -17.08
CA ASN A 35 -16.56 -13.48 -18.02
C ASN A 35 -17.47 -14.52 -17.35
N GLY A 36 -17.52 -14.55 -16.01
CA GLY A 36 -18.41 -15.43 -15.25
C GLY A 36 -17.89 -16.85 -15.03
N HIS A 37 -16.62 -17.13 -15.34
CA HIS A 37 -16.00 -18.43 -15.06
C HIS A 37 -15.38 -18.54 -13.65
N GLY A 38 -15.45 -17.46 -12.86
CA GLY A 38 -15.00 -17.39 -11.47
C GLY A 38 -16.13 -17.61 -10.46
N ASN A 39 -15.80 -17.47 -9.18
CA ASN A 39 -16.80 -17.42 -8.10
C ASN A 39 -17.60 -16.11 -8.13
N PHE A 40 -16.98 -15.03 -8.58
CA PHE A 40 -17.57 -13.69 -8.68
C PHE A 40 -17.16 -13.02 -9.99
N ILE A 41 -17.98 -12.07 -10.44
CA ILE A 41 -17.69 -11.22 -11.62
C ILE A 41 -17.10 -9.86 -11.26
N THR A 42 -17.23 -9.43 -10.01
CA THR A 42 -16.66 -8.18 -9.48
C THR A 42 -15.77 -8.43 -8.27
N ILE A 43 -14.84 -7.53 -8.03
CA ILE A 43 -13.89 -7.60 -6.91
C ILE A 43 -14.61 -7.28 -5.60
N GLN A 44 -15.48 -6.27 -5.57
CA GLN A 44 -16.21 -5.91 -4.36
C GLN A 44 -17.10 -7.06 -3.88
N SER A 45 -17.77 -7.79 -4.78
CA SER A 45 -18.63 -8.92 -4.36
C SER A 45 -17.82 -10.09 -3.77
N ALA A 46 -16.60 -10.33 -4.26
CA ALA A 46 -15.68 -11.30 -3.67
C ALA A 46 -15.26 -10.90 -2.26
N ILE A 47 -14.93 -9.63 -2.04
CA ILE A 47 -14.60 -9.08 -0.71
C ILE A 47 -15.81 -9.15 0.24
N ASP A 48 -17.00 -8.82 -0.27
CA ASP A 48 -18.23 -8.83 0.52
C ASP A 48 -18.58 -10.24 1.00
N SER A 49 -18.21 -11.28 0.25
CA SER A 49 -18.41 -12.69 0.61
C SER A 49 -17.56 -13.19 1.79
N ILE A 50 -16.53 -12.45 2.19
CA ILE A 50 -15.69 -12.78 3.35
C ILE A 50 -16.41 -12.33 4.62
N PRO A 51 -16.61 -13.19 5.63
CA PRO A 51 -17.31 -12.78 6.86
C PRO A 51 -16.54 -11.71 7.63
N ASP A 52 -17.27 -10.85 8.35
CA ASP A 52 -16.66 -9.95 9.33
C ASP A 52 -15.99 -10.76 10.45
N GLY A 53 -14.88 -10.25 10.98
CA GLY A 53 -14.07 -10.94 11.98
C GLY A 53 -13.29 -12.13 11.44
N ASN A 54 -13.07 -12.21 10.11
CA ASN A 54 -12.28 -13.26 9.49
C ASN A 54 -10.91 -13.42 10.18
N GLN A 55 -10.48 -14.67 10.41
CA GLN A 55 -9.19 -14.98 11.04
C GLN A 55 -8.32 -15.89 10.18
N GLN A 56 -8.70 -16.08 8.91
CA GLN A 56 -8.07 -17.04 8.01
C GLN A 56 -7.62 -16.34 6.74
N TRP A 57 -6.43 -16.62 6.25
CA TRP A 57 -5.96 -16.02 5.01
C TRP A 57 -6.85 -16.43 3.82
N VAL A 58 -7.48 -15.45 3.19
CA VAL A 58 -8.29 -15.62 1.98
C VAL A 58 -7.55 -15.02 0.80
N GLN A 59 -7.23 -15.84 -0.20
CA GLN A 59 -6.71 -15.36 -1.47
C GLN A 59 -7.86 -15.10 -2.44
N ILE A 60 -7.99 -13.85 -2.88
CA ILE A 60 -8.82 -13.42 -3.99
C ILE A 60 -7.93 -13.33 -5.23
N TYR A 61 -8.07 -14.29 -6.12
CA TYR A 61 -7.37 -14.37 -7.40
C TYR A 61 -8.22 -13.72 -8.50
N ILE A 62 -7.70 -12.67 -9.13
CA ILE A 62 -8.42 -11.85 -10.09
C ILE A 62 -7.86 -12.13 -11.49
N LYS A 63 -8.72 -12.62 -12.38
CA LYS A 63 -8.41 -12.81 -13.79
C LYS A 63 -8.01 -11.51 -14.46
N GLN A 64 -7.17 -11.59 -15.49
CA GLN A 64 -6.84 -10.43 -16.33
C GLN A 64 -8.11 -9.71 -16.82
N GLY A 65 -8.03 -8.38 -16.88
CA GLY A 65 -9.16 -7.53 -17.23
C GLY A 65 -9.07 -6.17 -16.55
N THR A 66 -9.90 -5.25 -17.02
CA THR A 66 -10.09 -3.94 -16.41
C THR A 66 -11.41 -3.93 -15.65
N TYR A 67 -11.29 -3.86 -14.33
CA TYR A 67 -12.40 -3.83 -13.39
C TYR A 67 -12.74 -2.38 -13.08
N ARG A 68 -13.78 -1.85 -13.74
CA ARG A 68 -14.30 -0.50 -13.47
C ARG A 68 -15.24 -0.49 -12.28
N GLU A 69 -14.67 -0.43 -11.08
CA GLU A 69 -15.42 -0.37 -9.82
C GLU A 69 -14.60 0.33 -8.74
N LYS A 70 -15.30 0.86 -7.73
CA LYS A 70 -14.68 1.28 -6.46
C LYS A 70 -14.65 0.10 -5.51
N VAL A 71 -13.52 -0.08 -4.84
CA VAL A 71 -13.33 -1.18 -3.90
C VAL A 71 -13.02 -0.66 -2.51
N LEU A 72 -13.75 -1.17 -1.52
CA LEU A 72 -13.59 -0.87 -0.10
C LEU A 72 -13.43 -2.16 0.69
N ILE A 73 -12.29 -2.31 1.35
CA ILE A 73 -12.06 -3.36 2.35
C ILE A 73 -12.20 -2.74 3.74
N ARG A 74 -13.28 -3.09 4.45
CA ARG A 74 -13.56 -2.60 5.79
C ARG A 74 -12.59 -3.18 6.82
N ALA A 75 -12.37 -2.46 7.92
CA ALA A 75 -11.53 -2.90 9.03
C ALA A 75 -11.94 -4.27 9.62
N SER A 76 -13.21 -4.64 9.49
CA SER A 76 -13.77 -5.92 9.94
C SER A 76 -13.33 -7.14 9.12
N LYS A 77 -12.61 -6.95 8.00
CA LYS A 77 -12.24 -8.05 7.07
C LYS A 77 -10.72 -8.19 6.91
N PRO A 78 -9.98 -8.59 7.96
CA PRO A 78 -8.53 -8.78 7.87
C PRO A 78 -8.15 -10.09 7.15
N PHE A 79 -6.85 -10.30 6.94
CA PHE A 79 -6.23 -11.50 6.34
C PHE A 79 -6.66 -11.77 4.89
N ILE A 80 -6.51 -10.76 4.02
CA ILE A 80 -6.86 -10.85 2.60
C ILE A 80 -5.60 -10.72 1.74
N VAL A 81 -5.41 -11.66 0.82
CA VAL A 81 -4.47 -11.54 -0.30
C VAL A 81 -5.26 -11.23 -1.56
N LEU A 82 -5.02 -10.08 -2.17
CA LEU A 82 -5.53 -9.70 -3.47
C LEU A 82 -4.45 -9.91 -4.53
N GLN A 83 -4.69 -10.81 -5.47
CA GLN A 83 -3.69 -11.17 -6.48
C GLN A 83 -4.29 -11.10 -7.88
N GLY A 84 -3.64 -10.38 -8.80
CA GLY A 84 -3.99 -10.38 -10.22
C GLY A 84 -3.18 -11.38 -11.06
N GLU A 85 -3.42 -11.36 -12.37
CA GLU A 85 -2.69 -12.11 -13.41
C GLU A 85 -1.54 -11.28 -14.03
N GLY A 86 -1.02 -10.32 -13.26
CA GLY A 86 0.06 -9.42 -13.64
C GLY A 86 -0.37 -7.96 -13.59
N ALA A 87 0.52 -7.09 -13.12
CA ALA A 87 0.22 -5.67 -12.95
C ALA A 87 -0.19 -4.97 -14.26
N SER A 88 0.32 -5.41 -15.41
CA SER A 88 -0.07 -4.87 -16.72
C SER A 88 -1.39 -5.42 -17.26
N ASN A 89 -1.92 -6.51 -16.68
CA ASN A 89 -3.06 -7.26 -17.21
C ASN A 89 -4.31 -7.17 -16.33
N THR A 90 -4.13 -6.94 -15.02
CA THR A 90 -5.22 -6.83 -14.05
C THR A 90 -5.24 -5.42 -13.47
N ILE A 91 -6.26 -4.64 -13.84
CA ILE A 91 -6.36 -3.22 -13.50
C ILE A 91 -7.69 -2.98 -12.79
N ILE A 92 -7.65 -2.40 -11.60
CA ILE A 92 -8.82 -1.81 -10.94
C ILE A 92 -8.80 -0.32 -11.23
N ASP A 93 -9.84 0.19 -11.88
CA ASP A 93 -9.89 1.57 -12.34
C ASP A 93 -11.20 2.26 -11.96
N TRP A 94 -11.09 3.52 -11.58
CA TRP A 94 -12.21 4.44 -11.41
C TRP A 94 -11.79 5.85 -11.84
N ASN A 95 -12.68 6.83 -11.83
CA ASN A 95 -12.39 8.18 -12.31
C ASN A 95 -13.01 9.29 -11.43
N ASP A 96 -13.16 9.03 -10.13
CA ASP A 96 -13.65 10.03 -9.18
C ASP A 96 -12.60 11.12 -8.93
N HIS A 97 -13.09 12.31 -8.59
CA HIS A 97 -12.34 13.52 -8.23
C HIS A 97 -13.10 14.32 -7.16
N GLY A 98 -12.49 15.38 -6.63
CA GLY A 98 -13.10 16.26 -5.64
C GLY A 98 -12.55 15.99 -4.24
N ASP A 99 -13.39 15.57 -3.29
CA ASP A 99 -12.97 15.29 -1.92
C ASP A 99 -11.91 14.17 -1.88
N THR A 100 -10.72 14.54 -1.38
CA THR A 100 -9.55 13.66 -1.27
C THR A 100 -9.82 12.35 -0.55
N LYS A 101 -10.80 12.32 0.37
CA LYS A 101 -11.19 11.09 1.10
C LYS A 101 -12.05 10.15 0.27
N ASN A 102 -12.83 10.68 -0.65
CA ASN A 102 -13.86 9.94 -1.37
C ASN A 102 -13.46 9.62 -2.81
N CYS A 103 -12.40 10.23 -3.36
CA CYS A 103 -11.98 10.03 -4.74
C CYS A 103 -11.10 8.78 -5.00
N ALA A 104 -10.75 8.02 -3.95
CA ALA A 104 -9.94 6.82 -4.10
C ALA A 104 -10.69 5.68 -4.82
N THR A 105 -10.04 5.08 -5.83
CA THR A 105 -10.51 3.85 -6.51
C THR A 105 -10.52 2.65 -5.55
N PHE A 106 -9.53 2.57 -4.67
CA PHE A 106 -9.28 1.42 -3.80
C PHE A 106 -8.94 1.90 -2.39
N ILE A 107 -9.74 1.50 -1.40
CA ILE A 107 -9.58 1.87 0.01
C ILE A 107 -9.47 0.61 0.87
N VAL A 108 -8.43 0.56 1.72
CA VAL A 108 -8.23 -0.53 2.69
C VAL A 108 -8.16 0.04 4.09
N TYR A 109 -9.11 -0.39 4.94
CA TYR A 109 -9.07 -0.18 6.38
C TYR A 109 -8.71 -1.45 7.16
N ALA A 110 -8.68 -2.61 6.49
CA ALA A 110 -8.34 -3.89 7.10
C ALA A 110 -6.86 -3.99 7.48
N SER A 111 -6.58 -4.67 8.59
CA SER A 111 -5.24 -5.17 8.88
C SER A 111 -4.93 -6.40 8.03
N ASP A 112 -3.65 -6.78 7.95
CA ASP A 112 -3.21 -8.04 7.33
C ASP A 112 -3.69 -8.17 5.87
N PHE A 113 -3.55 -7.09 5.10
CA PHE A 113 -3.86 -7.04 3.67
C PHE A 113 -2.57 -7.15 2.84
N VAL A 114 -2.62 -7.94 1.78
CA VAL A 114 -1.55 -8.07 0.78
C VAL A 114 -2.14 -7.86 -0.60
N ALA A 115 -1.48 -7.06 -1.43
CA ALA A 115 -1.78 -6.96 -2.85
C ALA A 115 -0.54 -7.32 -3.68
N ARG A 116 -0.71 -8.08 -4.76
CA ARG A 116 0.37 -8.40 -5.71
C ARG A 116 -0.14 -8.57 -7.13
N ASP A 117 0.74 -8.35 -8.09
CA ASP A 117 0.49 -8.60 -9.52
C ASP A 117 -0.78 -7.91 -10.05
N ILE A 118 -1.03 -6.68 -9.57
CA ILE A 118 -2.24 -5.90 -9.87
C ILE A 118 -1.92 -4.41 -9.94
N THR A 119 -2.68 -3.67 -10.75
CA THR A 119 -2.62 -2.20 -10.83
C THR A 119 -3.88 -1.58 -10.23
N PHE A 120 -3.69 -0.52 -9.44
CA PHE A 120 -4.76 0.38 -9.01
C PHE A 120 -4.61 1.70 -9.76
N SER A 121 -5.66 2.15 -10.42
CA SER A 121 -5.65 3.33 -11.29
C SER A 121 -6.80 4.27 -10.94
N ASN A 122 -6.55 5.58 -11.05
CA ASN A 122 -7.60 6.58 -11.14
C ASN A 122 -7.43 7.32 -12.47
N SER A 123 -8.34 7.07 -13.42
CA SER A 123 -8.30 7.60 -14.77
C SER A 123 -8.93 8.99 -14.92
N TYR A 124 -9.18 9.72 -13.81
CA TYR A 124 -9.65 11.09 -13.87
C TYR A 124 -8.64 11.96 -14.64
N ASN A 125 -9.13 12.75 -15.61
CA ASN A 125 -8.32 13.55 -16.54
C ASN A 125 -7.30 12.78 -17.41
N TRP A 126 -7.43 11.45 -17.57
CA TRP A 126 -6.64 10.69 -18.52
C TRP A 126 -7.12 10.93 -19.96
N ASN A 127 -6.68 12.02 -20.58
CA ASN A 127 -7.04 12.40 -21.94
C ASN A 127 -5.84 12.23 -22.88
N ILE A 128 -5.63 11.03 -23.41
CA ILE A 128 -4.53 10.67 -24.33
C ILE A 128 -4.54 11.40 -25.69
N HIS A 129 -5.51 12.30 -25.91
CA HIS A 129 -5.66 13.10 -27.13
C HIS A 129 -5.70 14.61 -26.86
N ALA A 130 -5.61 15.04 -25.59
CA ALA A 130 -5.29 16.42 -25.33
C ALA A 130 -3.84 16.64 -25.76
N PRO A 131 -3.53 17.63 -26.63
CA PRO A 131 -2.15 18.01 -26.82
C PRO A 131 -1.57 18.32 -25.44
N GLU A 132 -0.36 17.83 -25.19
CA GLU A 132 0.45 18.17 -24.01
C GLU A 132 0.74 19.67 -24.06
N VAL A 133 -0.25 20.46 -23.65
CA VAL A 133 -0.17 21.88 -23.36
C VAL A 133 -0.57 22.05 -21.89
N ALA A 134 -0.12 21.12 -21.04
CA ALA A 134 0.13 21.47 -19.67
C ALA A 134 1.44 22.25 -19.69
N GLU A 135 1.44 23.51 -19.25
CA GLU A 135 2.69 24.16 -18.85
C GLU A 135 3.47 23.16 -17.97
N ALA A 136 4.76 22.99 -18.21
CA ALA A 136 5.64 22.11 -17.44
C ALA A 136 5.41 22.39 -15.94
N ALA A 137 4.60 21.55 -15.30
CA ALA A 137 4.15 21.79 -13.96
C ALA A 137 5.18 21.17 -13.03
N LEU A 138 5.73 21.97 -12.12
CA LEU A 138 6.61 21.44 -11.09
C LEU A 138 5.86 20.36 -10.29
N GLY A 139 6.48 19.19 -10.18
CA GLY A 139 5.96 18.05 -9.43
C GLY A 139 6.67 17.87 -8.10
N TRP A 140 5.92 17.46 -7.08
CA TRP A 140 6.46 16.97 -5.81
C TRP A 140 6.09 15.51 -5.64
N MET A 141 7.09 14.65 -5.47
CA MET A 141 6.84 13.21 -5.31
C MET A 141 6.11 12.87 -4.00
N ILE A 142 6.33 13.69 -2.95
CA ILE A 142 5.93 13.37 -1.58
C ILE A 142 5.39 14.60 -0.86
N ALA A 143 4.31 14.39 -0.09
CA ALA A 143 3.78 15.35 0.87
C ALA A 143 3.43 14.62 2.18
N ASN A 144 4.37 14.53 3.12
CA ASN A 144 4.11 13.88 4.42
C ASN A 144 3.39 14.86 5.37
N ALA A 145 2.34 14.36 6.02
CA ALA A 145 1.43 15.16 6.84
C ALA A 145 1.59 14.89 8.35
N LYS A 146 2.77 14.47 8.81
CA LYS A 146 2.99 14.23 10.24
C LYS A 146 2.75 15.53 11.04
N ASP A 147 1.80 15.47 11.97
CA ASP A 147 1.24 16.59 12.72
C ASP A 147 1.73 16.67 14.18
N ASN A 148 2.50 15.67 14.63
CA ASN A 148 3.01 15.59 16.00
C ASN A 148 4.47 15.12 16.01
N GLN A 149 5.36 15.90 16.64
CA GLN A 149 6.80 15.58 16.77
C GLN A 149 7.05 14.17 17.29
N ASN A 150 6.28 13.75 18.30
CA ASN A 150 6.46 12.49 19.01
C ASN A 150 5.84 11.29 18.27
N SER A 151 5.14 11.52 17.15
CA SER A 151 4.61 10.44 16.33
C SER A 151 5.76 9.66 15.67
N PRO A 152 5.75 8.32 15.72
CA PRO A 152 6.74 7.50 15.03
C PRO A 152 6.48 7.38 13.51
N THR A 153 5.49 8.08 12.96
CA THR A 153 5.12 8.00 11.53
C THR A 153 6.11 8.75 10.63
N GLY A 154 6.17 8.35 9.36
CA GLY A 154 7.02 8.94 8.33
C GLY A 154 7.11 8.03 7.10
N PHE A 155 7.82 8.49 6.07
CA PHE A 155 8.10 7.66 4.89
C PHE A 155 9.58 7.34 4.77
N VAL A 156 9.91 6.09 4.45
CA VAL A 156 11.28 5.64 4.19
C VAL A 156 11.32 4.94 2.83
N PHE A 157 12.08 5.49 1.90
CA PHE A 157 12.36 4.91 0.60
C PHE A 157 13.76 4.32 0.63
N LYS A 158 13.85 2.99 0.63
CA LYS A 158 15.11 2.25 0.78
C LYS A 158 15.31 1.34 -0.41
N TYR A 159 16.49 1.41 -1.04
CA TYR A 159 16.81 0.64 -2.25
C TYR A 159 15.87 0.89 -3.43
N CYS A 160 15.38 2.13 -3.56
CA CYS A 160 14.48 2.51 -4.65
C CYS A 160 15.27 3.06 -5.86
N ILE A 161 14.58 3.15 -6.99
CA ILE A 161 15.05 3.87 -8.18
C ILE A 161 14.00 4.93 -8.50
N ILE A 162 14.38 6.20 -8.41
CA ILE A 162 13.52 7.30 -8.84
C ILE A 162 13.61 7.42 -10.37
N ARG A 163 12.45 7.55 -11.02
CA ARG A 163 12.30 7.84 -12.45
C ARG A 163 11.32 8.99 -12.63
N THR A 164 11.58 9.81 -13.63
CA THR A 164 10.94 11.11 -13.85
C THR A 164 10.86 11.33 -15.37
N SER A 165 9.79 11.96 -15.84
CA SER A 165 9.47 12.14 -17.27
C SER A 165 10.03 13.46 -17.83
N ASP A 166 11.32 13.74 -17.59
CA ASP A 166 12.06 14.91 -18.11
C ASP A 166 11.73 16.30 -17.50
N GLU A 167 10.69 16.41 -16.67
CA GLU A 167 10.35 17.65 -15.97
C GLU A 167 11.12 17.85 -14.65
N SER A 168 11.28 19.11 -14.28
CA SER A 168 11.85 19.54 -13.01
C SER A 168 11.02 19.04 -11.83
N THR A 169 11.54 18.04 -11.11
CA THR A 169 10.84 17.38 -10.01
C THR A 169 11.55 17.60 -8.67
N TYR A 170 10.78 17.86 -7.61
CA TYR A 170 11.26 17.85 -6.23
C TYR A 170 11.01 16.49 -5.56
N LEU A 171 11.87 16.15 -4.60
CA LEU A 171 11.67 14.99 -3.72
C LEU A 171 10.38 15.11 -2.91
N GLY A 172 10.00 16.33 -2.52
CA GLY A 172 8.74 16.57 -1.85
C GLY A 172 8.63 17.95 -1.21
N ARG A 173 7.54 18.10 -0.44
CA ARG A 173 7.20 19.26 0.37
C ARG A 173 6.59 18.83 1.71
N ALA A 174 6.72 19.65 2.75
CA ALA A 174 6.22 19.34 4.08
C ALA A 174 4.76 19.82 4.25
N TRP A 175 3.77 18.93 4.15
CA TRP A 175 2.37 19.33 4.32
C TRP A 175 2.07 19.80 5.77
N ASN A 176 2.74 19.18 6.76
CA ASN A 176 2.66 19.61 8.17
C ASN A 176 4.05 19.82 8.78
N GLU A 177 4.08 20.53 9.91
CA GLU A 177 5.28 20.98 10.63
C GLU A 177 6.30 19.86 10.92
N TRP A 178 5.83 18.65 11.23
CA TRP A 178 6.66 17.53 11.66
C TRP A 178 6.93 16.50 10.55
N SER A 179 6.73 16.89 9.28
CA SER A 179 6.97 16.07 8.09
C SER A 179 8.31 15.34 8.17
N THR A 180 8.29 14.01 8.02
CA THR A 180 9.49 13.16 8.12
C THR A 180 9.58 12.20 6.94
N VAL A 181 10.62 12.35 6.11
CA VAL A 181 10.87 11.52 4.93
C VAL A 181 12.35 11.20 4.82
N ILE A 182 12.69 9.93 4.55
CA ILE A 182 14.08 9.47 4.38
C ILE A 182 14.20 8.74 3.04
N PHE A 183 15.23 9.11 2.27
CA PHE A 183 15.72 8.31 1.15
C PHE A 183 17.06 7.67 1.56
N PHE A 184 17.15 6.36 1.51
CA PHE A 184 18.34 5.61 1.91
C PHE A 184 18.77 4.65 0.80
N GLU A 185 20.02 4.74 0.36
CA GLU A 185 20.56 3.92 -0.74
C GLU A 185 19.62 3.84 -1.95
N THR A 186 19.12 5.01 -2.37
CA THR A 186 18.16 5.16 -3.48
C THR A 186 18.83 5.90 -4.63
N TYR A 187 18.67 5.39 -5.85
CA TYR A 187 19.17 6.07 -7.04
C TYR A 187 18.27 7.28 -7.37
N MET A 188 18.88 8.45 -7.53
CA MET A 188 18.21 9.70 -7.91
C MET A 188 18.76 10.20 -9.26
N PRO A 189 17.90 10.42 -10.27
CA PRO A 189 18.32 10.94 -11.56
C PRO A 189 18.65 12.45 -11.49
N ALA A 190 19.41 12.94 -12.46
CA ALA A 190 19.94 14.31 -12.47
C ALA A 190 18.87 15.41 -12.67
N ASN A 191 17.66 15.04 -13.09
CA ASN A 191 16.53 15.96 -13.26
C ASN A 191 15.74 16.20 -11.96
N ILE A 192 16.17 15.62 -10.83
CA ILE A 192 15.74 16.08 -9.51
C ILE A 192 16.36 17.46 -9.25
N GLN A 193 15.54 18.39 -8.77
CA GLN A 193 15.99 19.73 -8.44
C GLN A 193 17.15 19.70 -7.43
N PRO A 194 18.26 20.44 -7.63
CA PRO A 194 19.42 20.38 -6.72
C PRO A 194 19.11 20.75 -5.27
N GLN A 195 18.11 21.60 -5.05
CA GLN A 195 17.61 21.94 -3.72
C GLN A 195 16.91 20.77 -3.02
N GLY A 196 16.47 19.76 -3.77
CA GLY A 196 15.81 18.54 -3.32
C GLY A 196 14.38 18.74 -2.84
N TRP A 197 14.16 19.71 -1.94
CA TRP A 197 12.91 19.94 -1.23
C TRP A 197 12.41 21.37 -1.42
N GLU A 198 11.09 21.54 -1.37
CA GLU A 198 10.45 22.85 -1.38
C GLU A 198 9.64 23.07 -0.12
N ALA A 199 9.69 24.30 0.41
CA ALA A 199 8.86 24.69 1.54
C ALA A 199 7.39 24.68 1.14
N TRP A 200 6.53 24.22 2.04
CA TRP A 200 5.10 24.38 1.85
C TRP A 200 4.70 25.82 2.14
N HIS A 201 4.07 26.46 1.16
CA HIS A 201 3.43 27.75 1.33
C HIS A 201 1.93 27.52 1.28
N ALA A 202 1.29 27.40 2.46
CA ALA A 202 -0.16 27.25 2.53
C ALA A 202 -0.80 28.43 1.81
N SER A 203 -1.53 28.15 0.72
CA SER A 203 -2.35 29.19 0.12
C SER A 203 -3.51 29.50 1.07
N PRO A 204 -4.07 30.73 1.10
CA PRO A 204 -5.18 31.07 1.99
C PRO A 204 -6.45 30.22 1.82
N ASN A 205 -6.52 29.37 0.78
CA ASN A 205 -7.70 28.63 0.36
C ASN A 205 -7.48 27.10 0.27
N GLU A 206 -6.44 26.56 0.91
CA GLU A 206 -6.27 25.10 1.10
C GLU A 206 -6.88 24.61 2.43
#